data_AF-A0A5B9YGD1-F1
#
_entry.id   AF-A0A5B9YGD1-F1
#
_cell.length_a   1.000
_cell.length_b   1.000
_cell.length_c   1.000
_cell.angle_alpha   90.00
_cell.angle_beta   90.00
_cell.angle_gamma   90.00
#
_symmetry.space_group_name_H-M   'P 1'
#
loop_
_entity.id
_entity.type
_entity.pdbx_description
1 polymer ?
#
loop_
_entity_poly.entity_id
_entity_poly.type
_entity_poly.pdbx_seq_one_letter_code
_entity_poly.pdbx_strand_id
1 'polypeptide(L)' 'MNEEEIKDRLTKTCVCRQVTRAKIKAAIMDGADTLEKVKAKTGAMSGSCHGRKCKGSIEDLLARYKEEGSF' A
#
# COMPACT_ATOMS: atom_id res chain seq x y z
N MET A 1 -3.53 -16.27 -11.14
CA MET A 1 -3.54 -15.75 -9.75
C MET A 1 -2.64 -16.65 -8.94
N ASN A 2 -1.53 -16.10 -8.47
CA ASN A 2 -0.59 -16.81 -7.59
C ASN A 2 -0.99 -16.64 -6.11
N GLU A 3 -0.35 -17.38 -5.20
CA GLU A 3 -0.65 -17.33 -3.77
C GLU A 3 -0.48 -15.91 -3.18
N GLU A 4 0.52 -15.17 -3.65
CA GLU A 4 0.83 -13.83 -3.16
C GLU A 4 -0.25 -12.80 -3.52
N GLU A 5 -0.73 -12.81 -4.77
CA GLU A 5 -1.83 -11.96 -5.21
C GLU A 5 -3.12 -12.21 -4.40
N ILE A 6 -3.38 -13.47 -4.03
CA ILE A 6 -4.52 -13.83 -3.18
C ILE A 6 -4.34 -13.21 -1.79
N LYS A 7 -3.15 -13.38 -1.18
CA LYS A 7 -2.84 -12.78 0.13
C LYS A 7 -2.94 -11.26 0.10
N ASP A 8 -2.52 -10.60 -0.98
CA ASP A 8 -2.55 -9.15 -1.08
C ASP A 8 -3.96 -8.58 -1.19
N ARG A 9 -4.88 -9.32 -1.82
CA ARG A 9 -6.30 -8.93 -1.89
C ARG A 9 -7.03 -9.12 -0.56
N LEU A 10 -6.62 -10.10 0.24
CA LEU A 10 -7.22 -10.38 1.55
C LEU A 10 -6.63 -9.50 2.66
N THR A 11 -5.34 -9.17 2.57
CA THR A 11 -4.62 -8.43 3.62
C THR A 11 -4.98 -6.96 3.59
N LYS A 12 -5.57 -6.46 4.68
CA LYS A 12 -5.87 -5.03 4.86
C LYS A 12 -4.69 -4.30 5.50
N THR A 13 -3.85 -3.66 4.68
CA THR A 13 -2.72 -2.86 5.17
C THR A 13 -3.19 -1.63 5.95
N CYS A 14 -4.25 -0.94 5.50
CA CYS A 14 -4.88 0.13 6.27
C CYS A 14 -6.20 -0.34 6.85
N VAL A 15 -6.19 -0.80 8.10
CA VAL A 15 -7.40 -1.30 8.78
C VAL A 15 -8.44 -0.18 8.93
N CYS A 16 -8.03 1.03 9.31
CA CYS A 16 -8.95 2.14 9.56
C CYS A 16 -9.66 2.65 8.29
N ARG A 17 -9.09 2.42 7.11
CA ARG A 17 -9.69 2.79 5.81
C ARG A 17 -10.05 1.59 4.94
N GLN A 18 -9.91 0.38 5.49
CA GLN A 18 -10.11 -0.90 4.79
C GLN A 18 -9.38 -0.99 3.44
N VAL A 19 -8.17 -0.42 3.35
CA VAL A 19 -7.35 -0.47 2.13
C VAL A 19 -6.51 -1.74 2.16
N THR A 20 -6.59 -2.53 1.09
CA THR A 20 -5.86 -3.78 0.92
C THR A 20 -4.44 -3.55 0.43
N ARG A 21 -3.56 -4.53 0.66
CA ARG A 21 -2.17 -4.51 0.19
C ARG A 21 -2.12 -4.47 -1.34
N ALA A 22 -3.02 -5.21 -2.00
CA ALA A 22 -3.17 -5.18 -3.46
C ALA A 22 -3.44 -3.76 -3.99
N LYS A 23 -4.30 -2.99 -3.33
CA LYS A 23 -4.61 -1.61 -3.75
C LYS A 23 -3.42 -0.67 -3.59
N ILE A 24 -2.59 -0.89 -2.56
CA ILE A 24 -1.35 -0.12 -2.35
C ILE A 24 -0.31 -0.50 -3.41
N LYS A 25 -0.04 -1.79 -3.62
CA LYS A 25 0.87 -2.26 -4.68
C LYS A 25 0.46 -1.72 -6.05
N ALA A 26 -0.84 -1.78 -6.38
CA ALA A 26 -1.38 -1.24 -7.62
C ALA A 26 -1.12 0.28 -7.75
N ALA A 27 -1.31 1.05 -6.69
CA ALA A 27 -1.01 2.49 -6.72
C ALA A 27 0.48 2.77 -6.91
N ILE A 28 1.36 1.98 -6.30
CA ILE A 28 2.81 2.12 -6.45
C ILE A 28 3.22 1.81 -7.89
N MET A 29 2.70 0.73 -8.48
CA MET A 29 2.93 0.38 -9.90
C MET A 29 2.37 1.44 -10.87
N ASP A 30 1.28 2.12 -10.50
CA ASP A 30 0.72 3.27 -11.24
C ASP A 30 1.56 4.56 -11.11
N GLY A 31 2.71 4.50 -10.43
CA GLY A 31 3.66 5.61 -10.28
C GLY A 31 3.53 6.39 -8.98
N ALA A 32 2.89 5.84 -7.94
CA ALA A 32 2.91 6.44 -6.61
C ALA A 32 4.20 6.09 -5.86
N ASP A 33 5.27 6.87 -6.08
CA ASP A 33 6.60 6.68 -5.47
C ASP A 33 6.80 7.33 -4.09
N THR A 34 5.78 8.02 -3.56
CA THR A 34 5.82 8.68 -2.24
C THR A 34 4.59 8.35 -1.40
N LEU A 35 4.70 8.49 -0.07
CA LEU A 35 3.58 8.30 0.85
C LEU A 35 2.40 9.23 0.55
N GLU A 36 2.67 10.46 0.12
CA GLU A 36 1.61 11.40 -0.26
C GLU A 36 0.89 10.97 -1.53
N LYS A 37 1.63 10.50 -2.55
CA LYS A 37 1.03 9.96 -3.77
C LYS A 37 0.21 8.70 -3.48
N VAL A 38 0.74 7.80 -2.64
CA VAL A 38 0.01 6.59 -2.21
C VAL A 38 -1.24 6.98 -1.43
N LYS A 39 -1.17 7.95 -0.51
CA LYS A 39 -2.31 8.48 0.22
C LYS A 39 -3.36 9.07 -0.73
N ALA A 40 -2.95 9.86 -1.72
CA ALA A 40 -3.86 10.45 -2.70
C ALA A 40 -4.55 9.39 -3.58
N LYS A 41 -3.81 8.38 -4.04
CA LYS A 41 -4.33 7.32 -4.93
C LYS A 41 -5.18 6.28 -4.19
N THR A 42 -4.80 5.91 -2.97
CA THR A 42 -5.44 4.80 -2.24
C THR A 42 -6.40 5.26 -1.15
N GLY A 43 -6.26 6.50 -0.67
CA GLY A 43 -6.93 7.00 0.52
C GLY A 43 -6.36 6.46 1.84
N ALA A 44 -5.34 5.60 1.82
CA ALA A 44 -4.66 5.12 3.01
C ALA A 44 -4.04 6.31 3.78
N MET A 45 -3.82 6.14 5.09
CA MET A 45 -3.26 7.18 5.97
C MET A 45 -4.11 8.45 6.19
N SER A 46 -5.25 8.59 5.50
CA SER A 46 -6.17 9.74 5.65
C SER A 46 -7.30 9.52 6.66
N GLY A 47 -7.31 8.40 7.38
CA GLY A 47 -8.33 8.12 8.42
C GLY A 47 -7.98 8.75 9.76
N SER A 48 -8.86 8.54 10.76
CA SER A 48 -8.66 8.97 12.15
C SER A 48 -7.34 8.48 12.78
N CYS A 49 -6.80 7.38 12.25
CA CYS A 49 -5.53 6.81 12.68
C CYS A 49 -4.30 7.56 12.13
N HIS A 50 -4.46 8.52 11.21
CA HIS A 50 -3.41 9.37 10.62
C HIS A 50 -2.17 8.59 10.14
N GLY A 51 -2.38 7.37 9.62
CA GLY A 51 -1.30 6.52 9.13
C GLY A 51 -0.51 5.77 10.20
N ARG A 52 -0.75 5.98 11.50
CA ARG A 52 0.07 5.44 12.60
C ARG A 52 0.35 3.93 12.53
N LYS A 53 -0.60 3.14 12.01
CA LYS A 53 -0.47 1.67 11.90
C LYS A 53 -0.05 1.17 10.52
N CYS A 54 -0.34 1.92 9.45
CA CYS A 54 -0.15 1.45 8.07
C CYS A 54 1.04 2.11 7.37
N LYS A 55 1.54 3.23 7.89
CA LYS A 55 2.64 4.00 7.30
C LYS A 55 3.88 3.13 7.09
N GLY A 56 4.35 2.43 8.13
CA GLY A 56 5.54 1.58 8.03
C GLY A 56 5.42 0.47 6.99
N SER A 57 4.25 -0.18 6.87
CA SER A 57 4.03 -1.19 5.83
C SER A 57 3.99 -0.61 4.42
N ILE A 58 3.54 0.64 4.25
CA ILE A 58 3.56 1.32 2.95
C ILE A 58 4.99 1.75 2.61
N GLU A 59 5.75 2.25 3.58
CA GLU A 59 7.16 2.60 3.43
C GLU A 59 7.99 1.39 2.99
N ASP A 60 7.76 0.22 3.61
CA ASP A 60 8.39 -1.04 3.21
C ASP A 60 8.06 -1.42 1.75
N LEU A 61 6.78 -1.36 1.37
CA LEU A 61 6.37 -1.65 -0.02
C LEU A 61 6.98 -0.69 -1.03
N LEU A 62 7.09 0.61 -0.69
CA LEU A 62 7.74 1.61 -1.53
C LEU A 62 9.24 1.35 -1.67
N ALA A 63 9.90 0.98 -0.57
CA ALA A 63 11.33 0.64 -0.59
C ALA A 63 11.58 -0.59 -1.46
N ARG A 64 10.82 -1.67 -1.25
CA ARG A 64 10.90 -2.89 -2.06
C ARG A 64 10.68 -2.63 -3.54
N TYR A 65 9.69 -1.81 -3.91
CA TYR A 65 9.48 -1.45 -5.31
C TYR A 65 10.64 -0.66 -5.92
N LYS A 66 11.30 0.21 -5.14
CA LYS A 66 12.47 0.94 -5.61
C LYS A 66 13.68 0.02 -5.86
N GLU A 67 13.81 -1.06 -5.09
CA GLU A 67 14.90 -2.02 -5.24
C GLU A 67 14.62 -3.07 -6.33
N GLU A 68 13.40 -3.61 -6.37
CA GLU A 68 13.02 -4.75 -7.22
C GLU A 68 12.36 -4.31 -8.55
N GLY A 69 11.77 -3.11 -8.61
CA GLY A 69 11.05 -2.59 -9.78
C GLY A 69 9.70 -3.26 -10.09
N SER A 70 9.32 -4.30 -9.34
CA SER A 70 8.06 -5.04 -9.47
C SER A 70 7.68 -5.72 -8.14
N PHE A 71 6.43 -6.19 -8.05
CA PHE A 71 5.93 -7.07 -6.97
C PHE A 71 5.49 -8.42 -7.53
#